data_AF-A0AAD5Y3E7-F1
#
_entry.id   AF-A0AAD5Y3E7-F1
#
_cell.length_a   1.000
_cell.length_b   1.000
_cell.length_c   1.000
_cell.angle_alpha   90.00
_cell.angle_beta   90.00
_cell.angle_gamma   90.00
#
_symmetry.space_group_name_H-M   'P 1'
#
loop_
_entity.id
_entity.type
_entity.pdbx_description
1 polymer ?
#
loop_
_entity_poly.entity_id
_entity_poly.type
_entity_poly.pdbx_seq_one_letter_code
_entity_poly.pdbx_strand_id
1 'polypeptide(L)'
;MLPQNKSERVIGAILGNQNGREIEIMNSFEIPINANTVDKVFFLQKQEQYKQVFPKLEFLGWYSTGGDLDEADNHIHNQFLDVNESPLYLKLDPKSNTKQLPIKIYESFIEPNSGAIQLLESSFIIETGEAERIAVDHVAHVSNESENACIFRTKECHSNAVFKNISTIGLCAGSVLPKDHNLLRQISSLLARLPLIQDSEFEHDFQKDFNDVTLILHLATITKNTDSLNELLDKIKVLNSKKGNSRWQGKEPASHFQ
;
A
#
# COMPACT_ATOMS: atom_id res chain seq x y z
N MET A 1 3.84 34.34 -22.28
CA MET A 1 3.53 32.97 -22.76
C MET A 1 4.36 32.02 -21.91
N LEU A 2 3.72 31.28 -21.01
CA LEU A 2 4.41 30.26 -20.20
C LEU A 2 4.88 29.15 -21.16
N PRO A 3 6.13 28.66 -21.06
CA PRO A 3 6.60 27.58 -21.93
C PRO A 3 5.70 26.37 -21.71
N GLN A 4 5.13 25.84 -22.80
CA GLN A 4 4.42 24.57 -22.77
C GLN A 4 5.38 23.52 -22.20
N ASN A 5 5.03 23.00 -21.03
CA ASN A 5 5.81 22.02 -20.30
C ASN A 5 5.79 20.73 -21.14
N LYS A 6 6.83 20.55 -21.97
CA LYS A 6 7.12 19.27 -22.61
C LYS A 6 7.16 18.27 -21.46
N SER A 7 6.47 17.12 -21.57
CA SER A 7 6.50 16.12 -20.50
C SER A 7 7.93 15.61 -20.37
N GLU A 8 8.71 16.27 -19.53
CA GLU A 8 10.11 16.01 -19.31
C GLU A 8 10.22 14.66 -18.62
N ARG A 9 11.06 13.81 -19.21
CA ARG A 9 11.41 12.53 -18.65
C ARG A 9 12.06 12.76 -17.29
N VAL A 10 11.49 12.16 -16.24
CA VAL A 10 12.01 12.24 -14.88
C VAL A 10 12.77 10.96 -14.60
N ILE A 11 13.94 11.10 -13.97
CA ILE A 11 14.76 9.98 -13.51
C ILE A 11 15.00 10.13 -12.01
N GLY A 12 15.13 9.01 -11.32
CA GLY A 12 15.58 9.00 -9.95
C GLY A 12 16.27 7.70 -9.56
N ALA A 13 16.89 7.72 -8.39
CA ALA A 13 17.48 6.55 -7.77
C ALA A 13 16.45 5.78 -6.95
N ILE A 14 16.63 4.47 -6.90
CA ILE A 14 15.86 3.53 -6.09
C ILE A 14 16.76 3.04 -4.96
N LEU A 15 16.21 3.09 -3.76
CA LEU A 15 16.82 2.64 -2.53
C LEU A 15 16.01 1.50 -1.93
N GLY A 16 16.70 0.57 -1.28
CA GLY A 16 16.06 -0.58 -0.67
C GLY A 16 17.05 -1.51 -0.01
N ASN A 17 16.60 -2.73 0.27
CA ASN A 17 17.43 -3.77 0.86
C ASN A 17 17.59 -4.94 -0.12
N GLN A 18 18.74 -5.60 -0.04
CA GLN A 18 18.99 -6.84 -0.77
C GLN A 18 19.34 -7.96 0.21
N ASN A 19 18.49 -8.99 0.26
CA ASN A 19 18.69 -10.19 1.05
C ASN A 19 18.95 -11.37 0.11
N GLY A 20 20.20 -11.50 -0.34
CA GLY A 20 20.58 -12.52 -1.33
C GLY A 20 19.94 -12.25 -2.69
N ARG A 21 18.92 -13.04 -3.04
CA ARG A 21 18.16 -12.92 -4.31
C ARG A 21 16.87 -12.12 -4.18
N GLU A 22 16.44 -11.84 -2.96
CA GLU A 22 15.26 -11.03 -2.71
C GLU A 22 15.68 -9.57 -2.64
N ILE A 23 15.09 -8.76 -3.51
CA ILE A 23 15.34 -7.32 -3.58
C ILE A 23 14.05 -6.62 -3.17
N GLU A 24 14.13 -5.84 -2.10
CA GLU A 24 13.02 -5.07 -1.56
C GLU A 24 13.23 -3.60 -1.88
N ILE A 25 12.41 -3.06 -2.78
CA ILE A 25 12.42 -1.62 -3.12
C ILE A 25 11.57 -0.89 -2.09
N MET A 26 12.16 0.07 -1.37
CA MET A 26 11.46 0.76 -0.26
C MET A 26 11.32 2.26 -0.46
N ASN A 27 12.31 2.91 -1.10
CA ASN A 27 12.32 4.36 -1.24
C ASN A 27 12.95 4.78 -2.56
N SER A 28 12.75 6.02 -2.97
CA SER A 28 13.34 6.58 -4.16
C SER A 28 13.50 8.10 -4.04
N PHE A 29 14.41 8.67 -4.84
CA PHE A 29 14.59 10.12 -4.91
C PHE A 29 14.95 10.56 -6.33
N GLU A 30 14.53 11.76 -6.70
CA GLU A 30 14.77 12.33 -8.03
C GLU A 30 16.23 12.72 -8.24
N ILE A 31 16.72 12.56 -9.47
CA ILE A 31 18.07 12.96 -9.87
C ILE A 31 17.95 13.92 -11.07
N PRO A 32 18.55 15.12 -11.00
CA PRO A 32 18.58 16.04 -12.14
C PRO A 32 19.41 15.47 -13.29
N ILE A 33 18.91 15.65 -14.50
CA ILE A 33 19.56 15.17 -15.74
C ILE A 33 19.97 16.39 -16.56
N ASN A 34 21.21 16.38 -17.04
CA ASN A 34 21.70 17.36 -18.01
C ASN A 34 21.94 16.66 -19.34
N ALA A 35 21.08 16.87 -20.33
CA ALA A 35 21.21 16.30 -21.67
C ALA A 35 21.53 14.78 -21.70
N ASN A 36 20.73 13.97 -20.98
CA ASN A 36 20.90 12.52 -20.81
C ASN A 36 22.16 12.07 -20.03
N THR A 37 22.83 12.99 -19.34
CA THR A 37 23.90 12.69 -18.39
C THR A 37 23.41 12.89 -16.97
N VAL A 38 23.64 11.90 -16.12
CA VAL A 38 23.28 11.92 -14.70
C VAL A 38 24.28 12.77 -13.93
N ASP A 39 23.80 13.68 -13.09
CA ASP A 39 24.67 14.43 -12.17
C ASP A 39 25.15 13.50 -11.04
N LYS A 40 26.33 12.88 -11.25
CA LYS A 40 26.96 11.98 -10.28
C LYS A 40 27.30 12.68 -8.96
N VAL A 41 27.60 13.98 -8.97
CA VAL A 41 27.96 14.73 -7.75
C VAL A 41 26.73 14.90 -6.88
N PHE A 42 25.62 15.34 -7.48
CA PHE A 42 24.34 15.43 -6.78
C PHE A 42 23.88 14.08 -6.24
N PHE A 43 23.98 13.03 -7.08
CA PHE A 43 23.60 11.68 -6.69
C PHE A 43 24.37 11.18 -5.46
N LEU A 44 25.70 11.28 -5.46
CA LEU A 44 26.53 10.82 -4.34
C LEU A 44 26.25 11.61 -3.05
N GLN A 45 26.09 12.94 -3.16
CA GLN A 45 25.74 13.77 -2.00
C GLN A 45 24.36 13.39 -1.42
N LYS A 46 23.36 13.17 -2.28
CA LYS A 46 22.04 12.72 -1.85
C LYS A 46 22.07 11.34 -1.24
N GLN A 47 22.82 10.42 -1.84
CA GLN A 47 22.98 9.07 -1.31
C GLN A 47 23.56 9.11 0.12
N GLU A 48 24.57 9.95 0.37
CA GLU A 48 25.14 10.12 1.71
C GLU A 48 24.12 10.68 2.72
N GLN A 49 23.31 11.67 2.33
CA GLN A 49 22.23 12.20 3.16
C GLN A 49 21.19 11.14 3.52
N TYR A 50 20.76 10.33 2.55
CA TYR A 50 19.83 9.23 2.81
C TYR A 50 20.44 8.18 3.73
N LYS A 51 21.74 7.88 3.58
CA LYS A 51 22.44 6.92 4.44
C LYS A 51 22.54 7.38 5.90
N GLN A 52 22.52 8.69 6.17
CA GLN A 52 22.48 9.22 7.53
C GLN A 52 21.13 8.95 8.23
N VAL A 53 20.02 9.00 7.48
CA VAL A 53 18.67 8.78 8.03
C VAL A 53 18.27 7.30 7.97
N PHE A 54 18.68 6.61 6.92
CA PHE A 54 18.36 5.21 6.65
C PHE A 54 19.64 4.40 6.37
N PRO A 55 20.42 4.02 7.41
CA PRO A 55 21.71 3.36 7.25
C PRO A 55 21.65 1.97 6.60
N LYS A 56 20.48 1.32 6.65
CA LYS A 56 20.26 -0.01 6.08
C LYS A 56 19.96 0.02 4.59
N LEU A 57 19.44 1.14 4.07
CA LEU A 57 19.04 1.24 2.68
C LEU A 57 20.27 1.46 1.80
N GLU A 58 20.37 0.65 0.77
CA GLU A 58 21.41 0.73 -0.24
C GLU A 58 20.81 1.11 -1.60
N PHE A 59 21.68 1.56 -2.50
CA PHE A 59 21.29 1.91 -3.85
C PHE A 59 21.10 0.64 -4.68
N LEU A 60 19.87 0.38 -5.12
CA LEU A 60 19.52 -0.84 -5.85
C LEU A 60 19.41 -0.62 -7.37
N GLY A 61 19.14 0.61 -7.81
CA GLY A 61 18.83 0.87 -9.20
C GLY A 61 18.25 2.25 -9.43
N TRP A 62 17.62 2.45 -10.57
CA TRP A 62 17.05 3.73 -10.98
C TRP A 62 15.70 3.56 -11.64
N TYR A 63 14.88 4.61 -11.60
CA TYR A 63 13.60 4.65 -12.28
C TYR A 63 13.56 5.75 -13.34
N SER A 64 12.70 5.56 -14.34
CA SER A 64 12.39 6.59 -15.34
C SER A 64 10.90 6.64 -15.63
N THR A 65 10.40 7.84 -15.91
CA THR A 65 9.07 8.01 -16.49
C THR A 65 9.12 7.96 -18.02
N GLY A 66 8.22 7.22 -18.65
CA GLY A 66 8.16 7.10 -20.12
C GLY A 66 7.42 5.85 -20.59
N GLY A 67 7.27 5.72 -21.92
CA GLY A 67 6.64 4.56 -22.57
C GLY A 67 7.62 3.41 -22.78
N ASP A 68 7.77 2.94 -24.03
CA ASP A 68 8.66 1.82 -24.37
C ASP A 68 10.14 2.15 -24.19
N LEU A 69 10.98 1.11 -24.08
CA LEU A 69 12.44 1.22 -23.93
C LEU A 69 13.05 2.07 -25.04
N ASP A 70 13.90 3.02 -24.65
CA ASP A 70 14.59 3.93 -25.57
C ASP A 70 16.11 3.70 -25.51
N GLU A 71 16.85 4.04 -26.57
CA GLU A 71 18.32 3.93 -26.58
C GLU A 71 18.98 4.82 -25.52
N ALA A 72 18.34 5.95 -25.18
CA ALA A 72 18.73 6.80 -24.08
C ALA A 72 18.70 6.06 -22.73
N ASP A 73 17.82 5.06 -22.55
CA ASP A 73 17.73 4.26 -21.34
C ASP A 73 19.00 3.44 -21.15
N ASN A 74 19.49 2.80 -22.21
CA ASN A 74 20.73 2.03 -22.19
C ASN A 74 21.93 2.93 -21.87
N HIS A 75 21.96 4.15 -22.41
CA HIS A 75 23.02 5.10 -22.12
C HIS A 75 23.06 5.50 -20.63
N ILE A 76 21.91 5.78 -20.04
CA ILE A 76 21.81 6.12 -18.62
C ILE A 76 22.09 4.90 -17.73
N HIS A 77 21.58 3.73 -18.12
CA HIS A 77 21.82 2.48 -17.41
C HIS A 77 23.32 2.18 -17.29
N ASN A 78 24.08 2.41 -18.37
CA ASN A 78 25.54 2.27 -18.36
C ASN A 78 26.24 3.23 -17.39
N GLN A 79 25.70 4.43 -17.17
CA GLN A 79 26.27 5.36 -16.18
C GLN A 79 26.05 4.89 -14.74
N PHE A 80 24.97 4.14 -14.47
CA PHE A 80 24.70 3.56 -13.15
C PHE A 80 25.46 2.26 -12.90
N LEU A 81 25.88 1.56 -13.97
CA LEU A 81 26.75 0.38 -13.85
C LEU A 81 28.13 0.71 -13.25
N ASP A 82 28.59 1.97 -13.38
CA ASP A 82 29.80 2.45 -12.71
C ASP A 82 29.65 2.48 -11.17
N VAL A 83 28.41 2.55 -10.66
CA VAL A 83 28.10 2.69 -9.23
C VAL A 83 27.66 1.37 -8.61
N ASN A 84 26.86 0.58 -9.33
CA ASN A 84 26.36 -0.72 -8.89
C ASN A 84 26.54 -1.72 -10.05
N GLU A 85 27.06 -2.92 -9.75
CA GLU A 85 27.33 -3.96 -10.75
C GLU A 85 26.05 -4.53 -11.39
N SER A 86 24.90 -4.43 -10.73
CA SER A 86 23.61 -4.89 -11.26
C SER A 86 22.48 -3.96 -10.82
N PRO A 87 22.34 -2.76 -11.43
CA PRO A 87 21.30 -1.81 -11.09
C PRO A 87 19.98 -2.26 -11.70
N LEU A 88 18.92 -2.29 -10.91
CA LEU A 88 17.56 -2.47 -11.41
C LEU A 88 17.11 -1.24 -12.19
N TYR A 89 16.34 -1.46 -13.26
CA TYR A 89 15.71 -0.37 -14.00
C TYR A 89 14.19 -0.47 -13.93
N LEU A 90 13.56 0.48 -13.25
CA LEU A 90 12.10 0.57 -13.16
C LEU A 90 11.57 1.60 -14.15
N LYS A 91 10.62 1.20 -14.99
CA LYS A 91 9.96 2.10 -15.93
C LYS A 91 8.50 2.27 -15.55
N LEU A 92 8.09 3.53 -15.39
CA LEU A 92 6.72 3.91 -15.08
C LEU A 92 6.14 4.69 -16.26
N ASP A 93 5.02 4.23 -16.80
CA ASP A 93 4.29 4.97 -17.84
C ASP A 93 3.12 5.75 -17.25
N PRO A 94 3.26 7.08 -17.05
CA PRO A 94 2.20 7.89 -16.43
C PRO A 94 1.01 8.13 -17.37
N LYS A 95 1.15 7.83 -18.67
CA LYS A 95 0.10 8.03 -19.67
C LYS A 95 -0.61 6.73 -20.05
N SER A 96 -0.22 5.62 -19.43
CA SER A 96 -0.83 4.32 -19.72
C SER A 96 -2.30 4.33 -19.32
N ASN A 97 -3.16 3.93 -20.24
CA ASN A 97 -4.60 3.76 -19.99
C ASN A 97 -4.97 2.28 -19.76
N THR A 98 -4.01 1.49 -19.28
CA THR A 98 -4.19 0.07 -19.00
C THR A 98 -4.83 -0.12 -17.62
N LYS A 99 -5.60 -1.20 -17.45
CA LYS A 99 -6.22 -1.56 -16.16
C LYS A 99 -5.21 -2.15 -15.15
N GLN A 100 -3.98 -2.42 -15.60
CA GLN A 100 -2.90 -2.95 -14.80
C GLN A 100 -1.96 -1.81 -14.39
N LEU A 101 -1.25 -1.97 -13.28
CA LEU A 101 -0.29 -0.98 -12.83
C LEU A 101 0.80 -0.81 -13.91
N PRO A 102 1.02 0.39 -14.47
CA PRO A 102 1.89 0.58 -15.61
C PRO A 102 3.36 0.72 -15.18
N ILE A 103 3.84 -0.31 -14.48
CA ILE A 103 5.21 -0.42 -13.99
C ILE A 103 5.82 -1.69 -14.60
N LYS A 104 7.03 -1.54 -15.14
CA LYS A 104 7.87 -2.65 -15.60
C LYS A 104 9.23 -2.56 -14.94
N ILE A 105 9.79 -3.69 -14.55
CA ILE A 105 11.13 -3.77 -13.95
C ILE A 105 12.03 -4.55 -14.91
N TYR A 106 13.23 -4.04 -15.13
CA TYR A 106 14.23 -4.63 -15.99
C TYR A 106 15.52 -4.89 -15.24
N GLU A 107 16.12 -6.05 -15.52
CA GLU A 107 17.44 -6.44 -15.06
C GLU A 107 18.48 -6.36 -16.18
N SER A 108 19.73 -6.11 -15.81
CA SER A 108 20.87 -6.07 -16.73
C SER A 108 21.33 -7.48 -17.08
N PHE A 109 21.19 -7.88 -18.33
CA PHE A 109 21.73 -9.13 -18.86
C PHE A 109 22.85 -8.85 -19.86
N ILE A 110 24.06 -9.33 -19.58
CA ILE A 110 25.19 -9.20 -20.51
C ILE A 110 25.15 -10.40 -21.46
N GLU A 111 24.92 -10.14 -22.74
CA GLU A 111 24.91 -11.20 -23.74
C GLU A 111 26.36 -11.71 -23.97
N PRO A 112 26.62 -13.03 -23.83
CA PRO A 112 27.97 -13.58 -23.92
C PRO A 112 28.60 -13.45 -25.31
N ASN A 113 27.79 -13.25 -26.37
CA ASN A 113 28.26 -13.20 -27.75
C ASN A 113 28.68 -11.80 -28.21
N SER A 114 27.95 -10.76 -27.76
CA SER A 114 28.15 -9.38 -28.18
C SER A 114 28.82 -8.51 -27.11
N GLY A 115 28.78 -8.94 -25.84
CA GLY A 115 29.18 -8.12 -24.71
C GLY A 115 28.26 -6.92 -24.49
N ALA A 116 27.14 -6.83 -25.22
CA ALA A 116 26.15 -5.77 -25.06
C ALA A 116 25.25 -6.06 -23.86
N ILE A 117 24.90 -5.01 -23.13
CA ILE A 117 23.94 -5.07 -22.02
C ILE A 117 22.54 -4.97 -22.61
N GLN A 118 21.73 -5.99 -22.38
CA GLN A 118 20.32 -6.04 -22.70
C GLN A 118 19.49 -5.96 -21.42
N LEU A 119 18.41 -5.18 -21.47
CA LEU A 119 17.46 -5.04 -20.37
C LEU A 119 16.36 -6.11 -20.51
N LEU A 120 16.33 -7.07 -19.59
CA LEU A 120 15.33 -8.15 -19.59
C LEU A 120 14.22 -7.83 -18.59
N GLU A 121 12.95 -8.04 -18.96
CA GLU A 121 11.82 -7.80 -18.05
C GLU A 121 11.78 -8.86 -16.94
N SER A 122 11.69 -8.41 -15.70
CA SER A 122 11.64 -9.26 -14.51
C SER A 122 10.27 -9.14 -13.83
N SER A 123 9.78 -10.27 -13.30
CA SER A 123 8.55 -10.30 -12.52
C SER A 123 8.72 -9.63 -11.16
N PHE A 124 7.68 -8.96 -10.68
CA PHE A 124 7.66 -8.32 -9.37
C PHE A 124 6.36 -8.60 -8.62
N ILE A 125 6.42 -8.42 -7.30
CA ILE A 125 5.28 -8.49 -6.39
C ILE A 125 5.24 -7.16 -5.64
N ILE A 126 4.03 -6.64 -5.43
CA ILE A 126 3.84 -5.45 -4.60
C ILE A 126 3.51 -5.94 -3.20
N GLU A 127 4.42 -5.68 -2.28
CA GLU A 127 4.20 -5.86 -0.86
C GLU A 127 3.94 -4.49 -0.24
N THR A 128 2.93 -4.39 0.61
CA THR A 128 2.62 -3.16 1.32
C THR A 128 2.63 -3.47 2.81
N GLY A 129 3.34 -2.64 3.58
CA GLY A 129 3.28 -2.72 5.04
C GLY A 129 1.88 -2.37 5.55
N GLU A 130 1.54 -2.75 6.79
CA GLU A 130 0.21 -2.49 7.35
C GLU A 130 -0.15 -0.99 7.36
N ALA A 131 0.81 -0.14 7.74
CA ALA A 131 0.61 1.31 7.75
C ALA A 131 0.45 1.89 6.33
N GLU A 132 1.25 1.41 5.37
CA GLU A 132 1.17 1.82 3.97
C GLU A 132 -0.16 1.37 3.34
N ARG A 133 -0.57 0.13 3.59
CA ARG A 133 -1.85 -0.43 3.14
C ARG A 133 -3.03 0.44 3.59
N ILE A 134 -3.05 0.85 4.86
CA ILE A 134 -4.09 1.72 5.41
C ILE A 134 -4.03 3.11 4.77
N ALA A 135 -2.83 3.69 4.63
CA ALA A 135 -2.67 5.02 4.01
C ALA A 135 -3.12 5.03 2.54
N VAL A 136 -2.73 4.00 1.77
CA VAL A 136 -3.12 3.84 0.37
C VAL A 136 -4.62 3.62 0.24
N ASP A 137 -5.22 2.77 1.09
CA ASP A 137 -6.67 2.57 1.11
C ASP A 137 -7.42 3.87 1.39
N HIS A 138 -6.93 4.66 2.35
CA HIS A 138 -7.50 5.96 2.67
C HIS A 138 -7.43 6.93 1.48
N VAL A 139 -6.25 7.07 0.83
CA VAL A 139 -6.06 7.95 -0.33
C VAL A 139 -6.89 7.50 -1.54
N ALA A 140 -7.02 6.20 -1.76
CA ALA A 140 -7.81 5.65 -2.86
C ALA A 140 -9.32 5.91 -2.71
N HIS A 141 -9.80 6.10 -1.48
CA HIS A 141 -11.22 6.20 -1.16
C HIS A 141 -11.60 7.50 -0.43
N VAL A 142 -10.94 8.64 -0.73
CA VAL A 142 -11.32 9.99 -0.26
C VAL A 142 -12.64 10.46 -0.91
N SER A 143 -13.65 9.60 -0.92
CA SER A 143 -15.05 9.89 -1.22
C SER A 143 -15.81 9.86 0.11
N ASN A 144 -16.23 11.05 0.59
CA ASN A 144 -17.20 11.46 1.63
C ASN A 144 -17.95 10.42 2.53
N GLU A 145 -17.45 9.21 2.75
CA GLU A 145 -18.10 8.20 3.58
C GLU A 145 -17.28 7.91 4.85
N SER A 146 -18.01 7.86 5.95
CA SER A 146 -17.59 7.69 7.35
C SER A 146 -16.34 6.82 7.59
N GLU A 147 -15.44 7.35 8.43
CA GLU A 147 -14.12 6.85 8.85
C GLU A 147 -14.10 5.40 9.39
N ASN A 148 -15.26 4.81 9.72
CA ASN A 148 -15.36 3.47 10.31
C ASN A 148 -15.23 2.32 9.28
N ALA A 149 -15.13 2.62 7.98
CA ALA A 149 -15.24 1.60 6.93
C ALA A 149 -13.90 0.93 6.51
N CYS A 150 -12.75 1.41 6.99
CA CYS A 150 -11.43 0.96 6.51
C CYS A 150 -11.11 -0.51 6.84
N ILE A 151 -11.47 -0.99 8.05
CA ILE A 151 -11.13 -2.37 8.48
C ILE A 151 -11.97 -3.44 7.76
N PHE A 152 -13.24 -3.16 7.48
CA PHE A 152 -14.15 -4.12 6.83
C PHE A 152 -13.91 -4.26 5.33
N ARG A 153 -13.41 -3.20 4.67
CA ARG A 153 -13.33 -3.13 3.20
C ARG A 153 -12.22 -3.98 2.61
N THR A 154 -11.03 -4.10 3.24
CA THR A 154 -9.95 -4.89 2.63
C THR A 154 -10.32 -6.38 2.50
N LYS A 155 -11.06 -6.96 3.45
CA LYS A 155 -11.52 -8.36 3.34
C LYS A 155 -12.56 -8.53 2.23
N GLU A 156 -13.42 -7.53 2.02
CA GLU A 156 -14.51 -7.56 1.05
C GLU A 156 -14.01 -7.39 -0.40
N CYS A 157 -13.01 -6.54 -0.65
CA CYS A 157 -12.39 -6.38 -1.97
C CYS A 157 -11.68 -7.66 -2.45
N HIS A 158 -10.93 -8.34 -1.56
CA HIS A 158 -10.27 -9.61 -1.88
C HIS A 158 -11.29 -10.72 -2.17
N SER A 159 -12.33 -10.83 -1.33
CA SER A 159 -13.42 -11.79 -1.54
C SER A 159 -14.10 -11.56 -2.89
N ASN A 160 -14.47 -10.30 -3.21
CA ASN A 160 -15.13 -9.95 -4.47
C ASN A 160 -14.24 -10.19 -5.70
N ALA A 161 -12.92 -9.98 -5.60
CA ALA A 161 -11.98 -10.30 -6.67
C ALA A 161 -11.88 -11.81 -6.93
N VAL A 162 -11.80 -12.62 -5.86
CA VAL A 162 -11.80 -14.08 -5.96
C VAL A 162 -13.12 -14.59 -6.56
N PHE A 163 -14.27 -14.09 -6.08
CA PHE A 163 -15.58 -14.46 -6.63
C PHE A 163 -15.74 -14.06 -8.10
N LYS A 164 -15.26 -12.88 -8.51
CA LYS A 164 -15.23 -12.46 -9.92
C LYS A 164 -14.39 -13.39 -10.78
N ASN A 165 -13.22 -13.81 -10.30
CA ASN A 165 -12.34 -14.72 -11.02
C ASN A 165 -12.94 -16.13 -11.13
N ILE A 166 -13.61 -16.62 -10.08
CA ILE A 166 -14.32 -17.91 -10.09
C ILE A 166 -15.52 -17.87 -11.06
N SER A 167 -16.28 -16.79 -11.08
CA SER A 167 -17.42 -16.67 -12.00
C SER A 167 -16.99 -16.59 -13.48
N THR A 168 -15.82 -16.01 -13.77
CA THR A 168 -15.26 -16.03 -15.13
C THR A 168 -14.93 -17.45 -15.58
N ILE A 169 -14.41 -18.30 -14.68
CA ILE A 169 -14.15 -19.73 -14.98
C ILE A 169 -15.45 -20.47 -15.33
N GLY A 170 -16.54 -20.19 -14.60
CA GLY A 170 -17.86 -20.77 -14.87
C GLY A 170 -18.41 -20.37 -16.24
N LEU A 171 -18.20 -19.12 -16.67
CA LEU A 171 -18.60 -18.64 -18.00
C LEU A 171 -17.77 -19.27 -19.13
N CYS A 172 -16.46 -19.47 -18.93
CA CYS A 172 -15.60 -20.15 -19.90
C CYS A 172 -16.02 -21.62 -20.13
N ALA A 173 -16.57 -22.29 -19.12
CA ALA A 173 -17.08 -23.66 -19.25
C ALA A 173 -18.39 -23.76 -20.06
N GLY A 174 -19.18 -22.67 -20.12
CA GLY A 174 -20.45 -22.61 -20.86
C GLY A 174 -20.33 -22.04 -22.29
N SER A 175 -19.23 -21.37 -22.61
CA SER A 175 -19.02 -20.70 -23.91
C SER A 175 -18.21 -21.54 -24.91
N VAL A 176 -18.46 -21.31 -26.21
CA VAL A 176 -17.78 -21.92 -27.37
C VAL A 176 -16.36 -21.34 -27.56
N LEU A 177 -15.53 -21.34 -26.52
CA LEU A 177 -14.12 -20.94 -26.61
C LEU A 177 -13.23 -22.18 -26.79
N PRO A 178 -12.11 -22.09 -27.55
CA PRO A 178 -11.14 -23.17 -27.64
C PRO A 178 -10.65 -23.58 -26.24
N LYS A 179 -10.74 -24.88 -25.95
CA LYS A 179 -10.42 -25.44 -24.63
C LYS A 179 -8.90 -25.40 -24.40
N ASP A 180 -8.43 -24.44 -23.61
CA ASP A 180 -7.04 -24.41 -23.16
C ASP A 180 -6.82 -25.41 -22.01
N HIS A 181 -6.08 -26.48 -22.32
CA HIS A 181 -5.77 -27.54 -21.37
C HIS A 181 -4.78 -27.10 -20.28
N ASN A 182 -3.96 -26.07 -20.52
CA ASN A 182 -3.02 -25.57 -19.52
C ASN A 182 -3.76 -24.82 -18.40
N LEU A 183 -4.71 -23.96 -18.76
CA LEU A 183 -5.55 -23.25 -17.80
C LEU A 183 -6.38 -24.22 -16.95
N LEU A 184 -6.97 -25.25 -17.57
CA LEU A 184 -7.73 -26.26 -16.82
C LEU A 184 -6.86 -27.05 -15.84
N ARG A 185 -5.61 -27.33 -16.20
CA ARG A 185 -4.66 -27.99 -15.28
C ARG A 185 -4.27 -27.07 -14.12
N GLN A 186 -4.07 -25.78 -14.37
CA GLN A 186 -3.79 -24.80 -13.32
C GLN A 186 -4.98 -24.68 -12.37
N ILE A 187 -6.21 -24.58 -12.89
CA ILE A 187 -7.44 -24.54 -12.10
C ILE A 187 -7.58 -25.82 -11.26
N SER A 188 -7.35 -27.00 -11.86
CA SER A 188 -7.38 -28.27 -11.14
C SER A 188 -6.34 -28.32 -10.01
N SER A 189 -5.12 -27.85 -10.27
CA SER A 189 -4.08 -27.76 -9.24
C SER A 189 -4.44 -26.79 -8.11
N LEU A 190 -5.13 -25.68 -8.43
CA LEU A 190 -5.60 -24.71 -7.44
C LEU A 190 -6.72 -25.30 -6.58
N LEU A 191 -7.71 -25.94 -7.19
CA LEU A 191 -8.81 -26.59 -6.47
C LEU A 191 -8.31 -27.75 -5.59
N ALA A 192 -7.32 -28.50 -6.06
CA ALA A 192 -6.71 -29.58 -5.28
C ALA A 192 -5.94 -29.10 -4.05
N ARG A 193 -5.56 -27.81 -3.98
CA ARG A 193 -4.93 -27.20 -2.81
C ARG A 193 -5.94 -26.68 -1.79
N LEU A 194 -7.24 -26.75 -2.08
CA LEU A 194 -8.28 -26.36 -1.13
C LEU A 194 -8.74 -27.59 -0.33
N PRO A 195 -8.93 -27.47 1.00
CA PRO A 195 -8.60 -26.33 1.87
C PRO A 195 -7.11 -26.24 2.19
N LEU A 196 -6.55 -25.02 2.21
CA LEU A 196 -5.11 -24.80 2.40
C LEU A 196 -4.60 -25.16 3.80
N ILE A 197 -5.49 -25.13 4.80
CA ILE A 197 -5.18 -25.39 6.21
C ILE A 197 -6.27 -26.31 6.76
N GLN A 198 -5.89 -27.50 7.21
CA GLN A 198 -6.79 -28.49 7.82
C GLN A 198 -6.22 -29.11 9.10
N ASP A 199 -5.08 -28.61 9.58
CA ASP A 199 -4.40 -29.19 10.73
C ASP A 199 -5.17 -28.88 12.02
N SER A 200 -5.33 -29.90 12.87
CA SER A 200 -6.03 -29.76 14.16
C SER A 200 -5.29 -28.83 15.13
N GLU A 201 -3.97 -28.69 14.98
CA GLU A 201 -3.14 -27.72 15.71
C GLU A 201 -3.52 -26.28 15.34
N PHE A 202 -3.73 -26.00 14.05
CA PHE A 202 -4.20 -24.69 13.61
C PHE A 202 -5.59 -24.38 14.16
N GLU A 203 -6.53 -25.33 14.14
CA GLU A 203 -7.87 -25.09 14.69
C GLU A 203 -7.81 -24.78 16.19
N HIS A 204 -6.98 -25.50 16.95
CA HIS A 204 -6.78 -25.21 18.36
C HIS A 204 -6.23 -23.78 18.58
N ASP A 205 -5.18 -23.40 17.85
CA ASP A 205 -4.57 -22.09 17.98
C ASP A 205 -5.50 -20.97 17.49
N PHE A 206 -6.25 -21.21 16.42
CA PHE A 206 -7.28 -20.29 15.93
C PHE A 206 -8.39 -20.06 16.96
N GLN A 207 -8.88 -21.13 17.60
CA GLN A 207 -9.90 -21.02 18.65
C GLN A 207 -9.36 -20.28 19.87
N LYS A 208 -8.09 -20.52 20.24
CA LYS A 208 -7.44 -19.80 21.33
C LYS A 208 -7.35 -18.31 21.03
N ASP A 209 -6.81 -17.93 19.87
CA ASP A 209 -6.70 -16.54 19.44
C ASP A 209 -8.08 -15.86 19.34
N PHE A 210 -9.08 -16.58 18.82
CA PHE A 210 -10.45 -16.08 18.72
C PHE A 210 -11.05 -15.81 20.10
N ASN A 211 -10.88 -16.72 21.06
CA ASN A 211 -11.37 -16.55 22.42
C ASN A 211 -10.68 -15.37 23.12
N ASP A 212 -9.36 -15.22 22.96
CA ASP A 212 -8.59 -14.12 23.55
C ASP A 212 -9.04 -12.76 23.00
N VAL A 213 -9.17 -12.62 21.68
CA VAL A 213 -9.67 -11.39 21.04
C VAL A 213 -11.09 -11.08 21.48
N THR A 214 -11.96 -12.08 21.56
CA THR A 214 -13.36 -11.91 21.99
C THR A 214 -13.44 -11.44 23.43
N LEU A 215 -12.62 -12.01 24.32
CA LEU A 215 -12.54 -11.59 25.72
C LEU A 215 -12.09 -10.14 25.85
N ILE A 216 -11.04 -9.75 25.13
CA ILE A 216 -10.54 -8.37 25.11
C ILE A 216 -11.61 -7.40 24.60
N LEU A 217 -12.32 -7.77 23.54
CA LEU A 217 -13.41 -6.95 22.98
C LEU A 217 -14.57 -6.79 23.97
N HIS A 218 -14.94 -7.85 24.69
CA HIS A 218 -15.95 -7.77 25.75
C HIS A 218 -15.52 -6.83 26.88
N LEU A 219 -14.27 -6.93 27.35
CA LEU A 219 -13.74 -6.02 28.37
C LEU A 219 -13.69 -4.56 27.89
N ALA A 220 -13.30 -4.32 26.65
CA ALA A 220 -13.33 -2.98 26.04
C ALA A 220 -14.76 -2.43 25.96
N THR A 221 -15.73 -3.28 25.59
CA THR A 221 -17.15 -2.90 25.52
C THR A 221 -17.71 -2.56 26.90
N ILE A 222 -17.40 -3.36 27.92
CA ILE A 222 -17.78 -3.07 29.32
C ILE A 222 -17.17 -1.74 29.75
N THR A 223 -15.88 -1.53 29.49
CA THR A 223 -15.18 -0.28 29.84
C THR A 223 -15.85 0.94 29.19
N LYS A 224 -16.17 0.86 27.90
CA LYS A 224 -16.88 1.91 27.17
C LYS A 224 -18.29 2.15 27.70
N ASN A 225 -19.01 1.09 28.08
CA ASN A 225 -20.34 1.20 28.67
C ASN A 225 -20.29 1.85 30.04
N THR A 226 -19.32 1.49 30.89
CA THR A 226 -19.12 2.12 32.20
C THR A 226 -18.75 3.59 32.06
N ASP A 227 -17.89 3.94 31.10
CA ASP A 227 -17.55 5.33 30.78
C ASP A 227 -18.80 6.13 30.33
N SER A 228 -19.59 5.57 29.41
CA SER A 228 -20.85 6.17 28.96
C SER A 228 -21.86 6.34 30.11
N LEU A 229 -21.93 5.39 31.05
CA LEU A 229 -22.77 5.50 32.24
C LEU A 229 -22.27 6.59 33.19
N ASN A 230 -20.95 6.72 33.38
CA ASN A 230 -20.37 7.79 34.19
C ASN A 230 -20.70 9.17 33.59
N GLU A 231 -20.57 9.34 32.28
CA GLU A 231 -21.00 10.59 31.61
C GLU A 231 -22.49 10.90 31.84
N LEU A 232 -23.35 9.88 31.75
CA LEU A 232 -24.79 10.05 31.99
C LEU A 232 -25.07 10.45 33.44
N LEU A 233 -24.39 9.83 34.40
CA LEU A 233 -24.52 10.16 35.82
C LEU A 233 -24.09 11.61 36.08
N ASP A 234 -22.98 12.05 35.48
CA ASP A 234 -22.51 13.42 35.63
C ASP A 234 -23.46 14.44 34.99
N LYS A 235 -24.02 14.13 33.81
CA LYS A 235 -25.09 14.94 33.20
C LYS A 235 -26.33 15.02 34.10
N ILE A 236 -26.75 13.92 34.72
CA ILE A 236 -27.89 13.89 35.67
C ILE A 236 -27.60 14.75 36.91
N LYS A 237 -26.39 14.65 37.50
CA LYS A 237 -25.99 15.48 38.65
C LYS A 237 -26.06 16.96 38.31
N VAL A 238 -25.56 17.36 37.13
CA VAL A 238 -25.64 18.75 36.67
C VAL A 238 -27.10 19.21 36.52
N LEU A 239 -27.97 18.39 35.91
CA LEU A 239 -29.40 18.73 35.76
C LEU A 239 -30.12 18.87 37.12
N ASN A 240 -29.83 17.97 38.06
CA ASN A 240 -30.43 18.02 39.39
C ASN A 240 -29.93 19.22 40.21
N SER A 241 -28.66 19.58 40.10
CA SER A 241 -28.13 20.80 40.72
C SER A 241 -28.82 22.07 40.21
N LYS A 242 -29.15 22.15 38.91
CA LYS A 242 -29.90 23.27 38.31
C LYS A 242 -31.35 23.34 38.81
N LYS A 243 -32.03 22.19 39.03
CA LYS A 243 -33.37 22.14 39.63
C LYS A 243 -33.41 22.56 41.11
N GLY A 244 -32.31 22.38 41.85
CA GLY A 244 -32.19 22.83 43.23
C GLY A 244 -32.13 24.36 43.36
N ASN A 245 -31.43 25.03 42.43
CA ASN A 245 -31.27 26.49 42.45
C ASN A 245 -32.51 27.27 41.99
N SER A 246 -33.39 26.72 41.15
CA SER A 246 -34.61 27.41 40.71
C SER A 246 -35.73 27.42 41.76
N ARG A 247 -35.63 26.61 42.83
CA ARG A 247 -36.65 26.51 43.88
C ARG A 247 -36.48 27.55 45.02
N TRP A 248 -35.37 28.28 45.05
CA TRP A 248 -35.05 29.28 46.09
C TRP A 248 -35.06 30.74 45.60
N GLN A 249 -35.49 31.01 44.36
CA GLN A 249 -35.73 32.37 43.85
C GLN A 249 -37.22 32.53 43.54
N GLY A 250 -38.04 32.81 44.56
CA GLY A 250 -39.46 33.05 44.33
C GLY A 250 -40.30 32.91 45.58
N LYS A 251 -40.01 33.73 46.60
CA LYS A 251 -40.96 34.19 47.64
C LYS A 251 -40.22 35.14 48.60
N GLU A 252 -40.06 36.40 48.18
CA GLU A 252 -39.95 37.50 49.14
C GLU A 252 -41.37 37.93 49.52
N PRO A 253 -41.77 37.94 50.80
CA PRO A 253 -42.99 38.59 51.22
C PRO A 253 -42.72 40.10 51.31
N ALA A 254 -43.42 40.88 50.50
CA ALA A 254 -43.46 42.34 50.64
C ALA A 254 -44.06 42.69 52.01
N SER A 255 -43.21 43.07 52.96
CA SER A 255 -43.63 43.65 54.23
C SER A 255 -44.08 45.10 54.01
N HIS A 256 -45.39 45.30 53.94
CA HIS A 256 -46.01 46.59 54.24
C HIS A 256 -45.85 46.86 55.73
N PHE A 257 -45.16 47.94 56.09
CA PHE A 257 -45.42 48.70 57.31
C PHE A 257 -45.16 50.19 57.06
N GLN A 258 -45.96 51.00 57.75
CA GLN A 258 -46.23 52.43 57.60
C GLN A 258 -45.01 53.35 57.60
#